data_AF-I5B5Z8-F1
#
_entry.id   AF-I5B5Z8-F1
#
_cell.length_a   1.000
_cell.length_b   1.000
_cell.length_c   1.000
_cell.angle_alpha   90.00
_cell.angle_beta   90.00
_cell.angle_gamma   90.00
#
_symmetry.space_group_name_H-M   'P 1'
#
loop_
_entity.id
_entity.type
_entity.pdbx_description
1 polymer ?
#
loop_
_entity_poly.entity_id
_entity_poly.type
_entity_poly.pdbx_seq_one_letter_code
_entity_poly.pdbx_strand_id
1 'polypeptide(L)'
;MYDNNACIKHWFRGNSIKQYNKTGYLIRTETTINNPKSLGLQKPVLYLQAYLWFGLGCNNRLLDCCADVDVTSICEGQTDIFKKPVTHHLDKTVTPPDLRKERQFELCEELLKPKYSVHGFKTADIANALPHYFRNSTQIRYELKKLIVRGVVQKKKSQSFYEVTQLGWKWLWTSITSITYFENPIISKTFQNEVLQTLAQPSLFEEGYDLIQQGLSRITQELALNL
;
A
#
# COMPACT_ATOMS: atom_id res chain seq x y z
N MET A 1 0.07 2.45 -27.28
CA MET A 1 1.54 2.56 -27.33
C MET A 1 1.90 3.80 -26.52
N TYR A 2 1.81 3.71 -25.19
CA TYR A 2 1.88 4.88 -24.32
C TYR A 2 3.32 5.32 -24.16
N ASP A 3 3.61 6.59 -24.47
CA ASP A 3 4.90 7.21 -24.17
C ASP A 3 5.15 7.14 -22.66
N ASN A 4 6.21 6.45 -22.26
CA ASN A 4 6.62 6.29 -20.86
C ASN A 4 7.28 7.58 -20.34
N ASN A 5 6.57 8.70 -20.41
CA ASN A 5 7.00 9.93 -19.79
C ASN A 5 6.79 9.82 -18.28
N ALA A 6 7.72 10.38 -17.49
CA ALA A 6 7.57 10.43 -16.04
C ALA A 6 6.28 11.20 -15.73
N CYS A 7 5.34 10.54 -15.05
CA CYS A 7 4.07 11.15 -14.64
C CYS A 7 4.30 12.07 -13.44
N ILE A 8 5.22 11.67 -12.55
CA ILE A 8 5.59 12.43 -11.36
C ILE A 8 7.10 12.34 -11.18
N LYS A 9 7.73 13.49 -10.90
CA LYS A 9 9.16 13.58 -10.62
C LYS A 9 9.42 14.53 -9.46
N HIS A 10 10.07 14.02 -8.43
CA HIS A 10 10.54 14.81 -7.30
C HIS A 10 12.05 14.99 -7.37
N TRP A 11 12.52 16.22 -7.12
CA TRP A 11 13.94 16.55 -7.13
C TRP A 11 14.45 16.78 -5.71
N PHE A 12 15.66 16.30 -5.43
CA PHE A 12 16.34 16.56 -4.17
C PHE A 12 17.84 16.73 -4.40
N ARG A 13 18.35 17.95 -4.23
CA ARG A 13 19.79 18.28 -4.29
C ARG A 13 20.53 17.73 -5.52
N GLY A 14 19.87 17.75 -6.68
CA GLY A 14 20.41 17.23 -7.95
C GLY A 14 20.12 15.75 -8.21
N ASN A 15 19.54 15.03 -7.25
CA ASN A 15 18.97 13.69 -7.42
C ASN A 15 17.49 13.79 -7.75
N SER A 16 16.88 12.68 -8.19
CA SER A 16 15.43 12.65 -8.39
C SER A 16 14.84 11.27 -8.14
N ILE A 17 13.58 11.22 -7.75
CA ILE A 17 12.76 10.01 -7.83
C ILE A 17 11.65 10.25 -8.85
N LYS A 18 11.38 9.25 -9.69
CA LYS A 18 10.44 9.34 -10.80
C LYS A 18 9.44 8.19 -10.73
N GLN A 19 8.19 8.48 -11.05
CA GLN A 19 7.14 7.50 -11.22
C GLN A 19 6.56 7.56 -12.62
N TYR A 20 6.37 6.38 -13.21
CA TYR A 20 5.83 6.21 -14.54
C TYR A 20 4.62 5.30 -14.48
N ASN A 21 3.60 5.64 -15.26
CA ASN A 21 2.57 4.68 -15.60
C ASN A 21 3.14 3.73 -16.67
N LYS A 22 3.41 2.50 -16.27
CA LYS A 22 3.79 1.42 -17.17
C LYS A 22 2.51 0.67 -17.56
N THR A 23 2.28 0.59 -18.87
CA THR A 23 1.19 -0.19 -19.50
C THR A 23 -0.25 0.17 -19.07
N GLY A 24 -0.48 1.23 -18.31
CA GLY A 24 -1.80 1.66 -17.87
C GLY A 24 -2.22 1.12 -16.49
N TYR A 25 -1.46 0.19 -15.92
CA TYR A 25 -1.85 -0.56 -14.72
C TYR A 25 -0.68 -0.92 -13.79
N LEU A 26 0.56 -0.58 -14.15
CA LEU A 26 1.74 -0.77 -13.30
C LEU A 26 2.36 0.58 -13.00
N ILE A 27 2.68 0.86 -11.74
CA ILE A 27 3.48 2.03 -11.37
C ILE A 27 4.93 1.58 -11.21
N ARG A 28 5.82 2.09 -12.05
CA ARG A 28 7.27 1.93 -11.86
C ARG A 28 7.80 3.15 -11.12
N THR A 29 8.42 2.91 -9.97
CA THR A 29 9.15 3.92 -9.20
C THR A 29 10.66 3.69 -9.35
N GLU A 30 11.42 4.73 -9.68
CA GLU A 30 12.87 4.66 -9.77
C GLU A 30 13.55 5.88 -9.16
N THR A 31 14.65 5.66 -8.45
CA THR A 31 15.52 6.71 -7.92
C THR A 31 16.72 6.91 -8.84
N THR A 32 16.99 8.14 -9.21
CA THR A 32 18.18 8.59 -9.95
C THR A 32 19.12 9.33 -8.99
N ILE A 33 20.30 8.76 -8.76
CA ILE A 33 21.34 9.33 -7.90
C ILE A 33 22.43 9.95 -8.79
N ASN A 34 22.37 11.26 -8.99
CA ASN A 34 23.38 12.01 -9.75
C ASN A 34 24.40 12.72 -8.85
N ASN A 35 24.00 13.04 -7.61
CA ASN A 35 24.82 13.72 -6.63
C ASN A 35 24.93 12.87 -5.34
N PRO A 36 25.70 11.78 -5.38
CA PRO A 36 25.78 10.81 -4.28
C PRO A 36 26.30 11.41 -2.97
N LYS A 37 27.22 12.38 -3.03
CA LYS A 37 27.74 13.06 -1.83
C LYS A 37 26.64 13.72 -0.99
N SER A 38 25.61 14.26 -1.63
CA SER A 38 24.46 14.87 -0.92
C SER A 38 23.60 13.88 -0.14
N LEU A 39 23.77 12.58 -0.40
CA LEU A 39 23.08 11.46 0.22
C LEU A 39 24.01 10.65 1.16
N GLY A 40 25.26 11.10 1.34
CA GLY A 40 26.27 10.36 2.11
C GLY A 40 26.89 9.17 1.37
N LEU A 41 26.71 9.07 0.05
CA LEU A 41 27.24 7.98 -0.78
C LEU A 41 28.57 8.35 -1.45
N GLN A 42 29.42 7.34 -1.68
CA GLN A 42 30.72 7.47 -2.32
C GLN A 42 30.63 7.29 -3.84
N LYS A 43 31.39 8.05 -4.64
CA LYS A 43 31.31 8.01 -6.11
C LYS A 43 31.83 6.73 -6.80
N PRO A 44 32.87 6.03 -6.30
CA PRO A 44 33.46 4.89 -7.00
C PRO A 44 32.48 3.74 -7.32
N VAL A 45 32.71 3.06 -8.45
CA VAL A 45 31.88 1.94 -8.96
C VAL A 45 31.76 0.78 -7.98
N LEU A 46 32.80 0.56 -7.17
CA LEU A 46 32.80 -0.47 -6.15
C LEU A 46 31.69 -0.29 -5.10
N TYR A 47 31.15 0.92 -4.87
CA TYR A 47 30.03 1.15 -3.95
C TYR A 47 28.65 1.00 -4.61
N LEU A 48 28.52 0.39 -5.79
CA LEU A 48 27.23 0.25 -6.48
C LEU A 48 26.17 -0.44 -5.61
N GLN A 49 26.56 -1.32 -4.67
CA GLN A 49 25.62 -1.93 -3.74
C GLN A 49 24.98 -0.87 -2.83
N ALA A 50 25.76 0.05 -2.28
CA ALA A 50 25.24 1.13 -1.45
C ALA A 50 24.22 2.00 -2.20
N TYR A 51 24.41 2.21 -3.50
CA TYR A 51 23.47 2.95 -4.35
C TYR A 51 22.16 2.19 -4.54
N LEU A 52 22.25 0.88 -4.77
CA LEU A 52 21.09 0.01 -4.90
C LEU A 52 20.24 0.06 -3.63
N TRP A 53 20.85 -0.11 -2.46
CA TRP A 53 20.16 -0.06 -1.18
C TRP A 53 19.50 1.28 -0.92
N PHE A 54 20.24 2.36 -1.12
CA PHE A 54 19.73 3.70 -0.90
C PHE A 54 18.55 4.01 -1.84
N GLY A 55 18.71 3.67 -3.13
CA GLY A 55 17.67 3.83 -4.14
C GLY A 55 16.40 3.02 -3.86
N LEU A 56 16.55 1.75 -3.45
CA LEU A 56 15.43 0.90 -3.03
C LEU A 56 14.71 1.49 -1.82
N GLY A 57 15.46 1.95 -0.81
CA GLY A 57 14.88 2.60 0.36
C GLY A 57 14.11 3.88 0.02
N CYS A 58 14.61 4.68 -0.92
CA CYS A 58 13.90 5.85 -1.44
C CYS A 58 12.61 5.48 -2.18
N ASN A 59 12.66 4.47 -3.05
CA ASN A 59 11.49 3.98 -3.78
C ASN A 59 10.40 3.49 -2.83
N ASN A 60 10.78 2.68 -1.83
CA ASN A 60 9.86 2.15 -0.82
C ASN A 60 9.21 3.28 -0.03
N ARG A 61 9.98 4.23 0.51
CA ARG A 61 9.41 5.36 1.26
C ARG A 61 8.42 6.20 0.46
N LEU A 62 8.68 6.40 -0.85
CA LEU A 62 7.73 7.11 -1.71
C LEU A 62 6.45 6.29 -1.91
N LEU A 63 6.57 4.99 -2.19
CA LEU A 63 5.43 4.09 -2.35
C LEU A 63 4.61 3.98 -1.05
N ASP A 64 5.28 3.88 0.10
CA ASP A 64 4.66 3.87 1.43
C ASP A 64 3.88 5.17 1.67
N CYS A 65 4.47 6.32 1.31
CA CYS A 65 3.78 7.60 1.39
C CYS A 65 2.56 7.66 0.46
N CYS A 66 2.67 7.18 -0.78
CA CYS A 66 1.54 7.10 -1.69
C CYS A 66 0.44 6.15 -1.18
N ALA A 67 0.81 5.05 -0.53
CA ALA A 67 -0.13 4.12 0.09
C ALA A 67 -0.81 4.72 1.34
N ASP A 68 -0.11 5.59 2.09
CA ASP A 68 -0.69 6.29 3.24
C ASP A 68 -1.73 7.34 2.83
N VAL A 69 -1.65 7.85 1.59
CA VAL A 69 -2.60 8.82 1.00
C VAL A 69 -3.96 8.18 0.64
N ASP A 70 -4.13 6.86 0.76
CA ASP A 70 -5.12 6.08 0.00
C ASP A 70 -6.42 5.69 0.74
N VAL A 71 -6.82 6.41 1.80
CA VAL A 71 -8.20 6.27 2.33
C VAL A 71 -8.83 7.62 2.66
N THR A 72 -8.03 8.57 3.14
CA THR A 72 -8.49 9.92 3.54
C THR A 72 -8.71 10.85 2.36
N SER A 73 -8.01 10.65 1.24
CA SER A 73 -8.13 11.48 0.03
C SER A 73 -9.35 11.15 -0.81
N ILE A 74 -9.91 9.93 -0.66
CA ILE A 74 -11.10 9.47 -1.40
C ILE A 74 -12.38 9.78 -0.60
N CYS A 75 -12.28 9.87 0.72
CA CYS A 75 -13.38 10.22 1.63
C CYS A 75 -12.95 11.40 2.50
N GLU A 76 -13.19 12.62 2.04
CA GLU A 76 -12.99 13.87 2.81
C GLU A 76 -13.50 13.71 4.25
N GLY A 77 -12.57 13.57 5.20
CA GLY A 77 -12.85 13.62 6.64
C GLY A 77 -13.66 12.47 7.26
N GLN A 78 -14.06 11.42 6.53
CA GLN A 78 -14.93 10.35 7.06
C GLN A 78 -14.22 9.04 7.45
N THR A 79 -12.89 8.95 7.37
CA THR A 79 -12.19 7.67 7.62
C THR A 79 -12.27 7.18 9.06
N ASP A 80 -12.58 8.06 10.01
CA ASP A 80 -12.56 7.72 11.42
C ASP A 80 -13.65 6.70 11.79
N ILE A 81 -14.84 6.83 11.19
CA ILE A 81 -15.97 5.93 11.49
C ILE A 81 -15.67 4.50 11.03
N PHE A 82 -14.87 4.30 9.99
CA PHE A 82 -14.49 2.99 9.46
C PHE A 82 -13.36 2.33 10.23
N LYS A 83 -12.53 3.11 10.92
CA LYS A 83 -11.39 2.62 11.70
C LYS A 83 -11.70 2.47 13.19
N LYS A 84 -12.66 3.23 13.72
CA LYS A 84 -13.02 3.21 15.14
C LYS A 84 -14.35 2.48 15.40
N PRO A 85 -14.54 1.95 16.63
CA PRO A 85 -15.85 1.52 17.09
C PRO A 85 -16.84 2.70 17.09
N VAL A 86 -18.08 2.45 16.69
CA VAL A 86 -19.15 3.45 16.68
C VAL A 86 -20.20 3.06 17.71
N THR A 87 -20.56 3.97 18.59
CA THR A 87 -21.65 3.77 19.55
C THR A 87 -22.99 3.85 18.81
N HIS A 88 -23.76 2.76 18.86
CA HIS A 88 -25.09 2.69 18.28
C HIS A 88 -26.16 2.82 19.38
N HIS A 89 -27.39 3.23 18.99
CA HIS A 89 -28.56 3.32 19.88
C HIS A 89 -28.59 2.19 20.91
N LEU A 90 -28.80 2.58 22.19
CA LEU A 90 -28.74 1.77 23.42
C LEU A 90 -27.32 1.48 23.94
N ASP A 91 -26.35 2.40 23.78
CA ASP A 91 -24.96 2.30 24.28
C ASP A 91 -24.21 1.03 23.84
N LYS A 92 -24.64 0.39 22.76
CA LYS A 92 -23.98 -0.80 22.21
C LYS A 92 -22.94 -0.39 21.20
N THR A 93 -21.68 -0.59 21.54
CA THR A 93 -20.53 -0.35 20.65
C THR A 93 -20.50 -1.37 19.51
N VAL A 94 -20.44 -0.87 18.27
CA VAL A 94 -20.28 -1.68 17.06
C VAL A 94 -18.86 -1.56 16.54
N THR A 95 -18.16 -2.69 16.50
CA THR A 95 -16.78 -2.77 15.99
C THR A 95 -16.68 -2.38 14.52
N PRO A 96 -15.50 -1.91 14.08
CA PRO A 96 -15.25 -1.61 12.67
C PRO A 96 -15.37 -2.86 11.77
N PRO A 97 -15.74 -2.70 10.49
CA PRO A 97 -15.53 -3.72 9.47
C PRO A 97 -14.05 -4.09 9.43
N ASP A 98 -13.76 -5.39 9.38
CA ASP A 98 -12.40 -5.93 9.36
C ASP A 98 -12.23 -6.79 8.11
N LEU A 99 -11.73 -6.18 7.04
CA LEU A 99 -11.56 -6.84 5.74
C LEU A 99 -10.41 -7.87 5.74
N ARG A 100 -9.67 -8.01 6.85
CA ARG A 100 -8.72 -9.13 7.03
C ARG A 100 -9.43 -10.44 7.34
N LYS A 101 -10.71 -10.39 7.69
CA LYS A 101 -11.55 -11.58 7.93
C LYS A 101 -12.28 -11.92 6.65
N GLU A 102 -12.07 -13.13 6.14
CA GLU A 102 -12.67 -13.64 4.89
C GLU A 102 -14.16 -13.33 4.80
N ARG A 103 -14.96 -13.67 5.81
CA ARG A 103 -16.41 -13.41 5.81
C ARG A 103 -16.81 -11.94 5.59
N GLN A 104 -16.05 -10.99 6.14
CA GLN A 104 -16.36 -9.57 5.99
C GLN A 104 -15.90 -9.07 4.61
N PHE A 105 -14.75 -9.55 4.15
CA PHE A 105 -14.23 -9.28 2.81
C PHE A 105 -15.21 -9.78 1.74
N GLU A 106 -15.59 -11.05 1.80
CA GLU A 106 -16.51 -11.72 0.88
C GLU A 106 -17.89 -11.07 0.87
N LEU A 107 -18.39 -10.65 2.04
CA LEU A 107 -19.61 -9.85 2.10
C LEU A 107 -19.46 -8.54 1.34
N CYS A 108 -18.36 -7.81 1.54
CA CYS A 108 -18.13 -6.52 0.90
C CYS A 108 -17.97 -6.67 -0.62
N GLU A 109 -17.27 -7.71 -1.08
CA GLU A 109 -17.12 -8.03 -2.49
C GLU A 109 -18.46 -8.46 -3.13
N GLU A 110 -19.23 -9.33 -2.47
CA GLU A 110 -20.54 -9.76 -2.94
C GLU A 110 -21.47 -8.55 -3.13
N LEU A 111 -21.45 -7.59 -2.20
CA LEU A 111 -22.26 -6.37 -2.27
C LEU A 111 -21.90 -5.42 -3.43
N LEU A 112 -20.73 -5.58 -4.05
CA LEU A 112 -20.36 -4.82 -5.26
C LEU A 112 -20.99 -5.37 -6.54
N LYS A 113 -21.64 -6.55 -6.51
CA LYS A 113 -22.26 -7.13 -7.71
C LYS A 113 -23.42 -6.24 -8.20
N PRO A 114 -23.48 -5.93 -9.52
CA PRO A 114 -24.49 -5.02 -10.07
C PRO A 114 -25.94 -5.35 -9.71
N LYS A 115 -26.29 -6.64 -9.56
CA LYS A 115 -27.63 -7.09 -9.15
C LYS A 115 -28.15 -6.42 -7.88
N TYR A 116 -27.27 -6.14 -6.91
CA TYR A 116 -27.65 -5.52 -5.64
C TYR A 116 -27.74 -4.00 -5.70
N SER A 117 -27.03 -3.38 -6.64
CA SER A 117 -27.18 -1.95 -6.92
C SER A 117 -28.54 -1.65 -7.57
N VAL A 118 -29.04 -2.55 -8.42
CA VAL A 118 -30.31 -2.35 -9.14
C VAL A 118 -31.53 -2.71 -8.28
N HIS A 119 -31.50 -3.84 -7.58
CA HIS A 119 -32.70 -4.39 -6.89
C HIS A 119 -32.59 -4.43 -5.36
N GLY A 120 -31.46 -4.00 -4.79
CA GLY A 120 -31.16 -4.25 -3.39
C GLY A 120 -30.97 -5.73 -3.10
N PHE A 121 -30.98 -6.09 -1.81
CA PHE A 121 -30.78 -7.46 -1.35
C PHE A 121 -31.45 -7.75 -0.02
N LYS A 122 -31.72 -9.03 0.26
CA LYS A 122 -32.14 -9.55 1.57
C LYS A 122 -31.00 -10.34 2.20
N THR A 123 -31.08 -10.54 3.53
CA THR A 123 -30.15 -11.44 4.23
C THR A 123 -30.16 -12.86 3.65
N ALA A 124 -31.30 -13.32 3.12
CA ALA A 124 -31.42 -14.64 2.48
C ALA A 124 -30.61 -14.72 1.17
N ASP A 125 -30.58 -13.65 0.38
CA ASP A 125 -29.83 -13.60 -0.88
C ASP A 125 -28.32 -13.74 -0.61
N ILE A 126 -27.83 -13.08 0.44
CA ILE A 126 -26.44 -13.20 0.90
C ILE A 126 -26.15 -14.60 1.45
N ALA A 127 -27.08 -15.19 2.22
CA ALA A 127 -26.92 -16.54 2.74
C ALA A 127 -26.81 -17.58 1.62
N ASN A 128 -27.56 -17.39 0.54
CA ASN A 128 -27.51 -18.26 -0.64
C ASN A 128 -26.24 -18.03 -1.47
N ALA A 129 -25.76 -16.79 -1.56
CA ALA A 129 -24.56 -16.45 -2.34
C ALA A 129 -23.25 -16.84 -1.63
N LEU A 130 -23.22 -16.79 -0.29
CA LEU A 130 -22.02 -17.01 0.53
C LEU A 130 -22.23 -18.13 1.58
N PRO A 131 -22.66 -19.34 1.18
CA PRO A 131 -23.05 -20.40 2.13
C PRO A 131 -21.87 -20.91 2.96
N HIS A 132 -20.64 -20.82 2.45
CA HIS A 132 -19.44 -21.31 3.13
C HIS A 132 -18.84 -20.31 4.13
N TYR A 133 -19.18 -19.03 4.01
CA TYR A 133 -18.58 -17.97 4.84
C TYR A 133 -19.40 -17.62 6.08
N PHE A 134 -20.67 -18.04 6.13
CA PHE A 134 -21.59 -17.73 7.21
C PHE A 134 -22.30 -18.96 7.73
N ARG A 135 -22.24 -19.18 9.05
CA ARG A 135 -22.93 -20.30 9.71
C ARG A 135 -24.44 -20.11 9.77
N ASN A 136 -24.89 -18.86 9.89
CA ASN A 136 -26.30 -18.53 10.01
C ASN A 136 -26.56 -17.05 9.67
N SER A 137 -27.84 -16.71 9.49
CA SER A 137 -28.26 -15.34 9.16
C SER A 137 -27.94 -14.33 10.27
N THR A 138 -27.69 -14.76 11.50
CA THR A 138 -27.28 -13.86 12.59
C THR A 138 -25.86 -13.34 12.39
N GLN A 139 -24.93 -14.16 11.89
CA GLN A 139 -23.59 -13.70 11.50
C GLN A 139 -23.64 -12.69 10.35
N ILE A 140 -24.47 -12.96 9.33
CA ILE A 140 -24.66 -12.01 8.22
C ILE A 140 -25.20 -10.68 8.74
N ARG A 141 -26.23 -10.71 9.59
CA ARG A 141 -26.79 -9.48 10.20
C ARG A 141 -25.77 -8.74 11.06
N TYR A 142 -24.88 -9.45 11.75
CA TYR A 142 -23.82 -8.85 12.54
C TYR A 142 -22.82 -8.10 11.66
N GLU A 143 -22.33 -8.74 10.58
CA GLU A 143 -21.39 -8.09 9.66
C GLU A 143 -22.08 -6.94 8.88
N LEU A 144 -23.34 -7.12 8.45
CA LEU A 144 -24.14 -6.04 7.86
C LEU A 144 -24.36 -4.88 8.83
N LYS A 145 -24.55 -5.13 10.13
CA LYS A 145 -24.73 -4.07 11.12
C LYS A 145 -23.52 -3.14 11.15
N LYS A 146 -22.31 -3.65 10.98
CA LYS A 146 -21.09 -2.81 10.93
C LYS A 146 -21.13 -1.83 9.76
N LEU A 147 -21.69 -2.26 8.63
CA LEU A 147 -21.87 -1.45 7.43
C LEU A 147 -23.02 -0.45 7.59
N ILE A 148 -24.13 -0.88 8.21
CA ILE A 148 -25.32 -0.05 8.42
C ILE A 148 -25.04 1.15 9.33
N VAL A 149 -24.37 0.94 10.47
CA VAL A 149 -24.08 2.03 11.41
C VAL A 149 -23.09 3.06 10.86
N ARG A 150 -22.42 2.73 9.76
CA ARG A 150 -21.46 3.59 9.04
C ARG A 150 -22.04 4.16 7.75
N GLY A 151 -23.33 3.94 7.50
CA GLY A 151 -24.03 4.44 6.32
C GLY A 151 -23.61 3.80 5.00
N VAL A 152 -22.86 2.68 5.01
CA VAL A 152 -22.49 1.94 3.78
C VAL A 152 -23.71 1.24 3.21
N VAL A 153 -24.53 0.66 4.09
CA VAL A 153 -25.75 -0.05 3.74
C VAL A 153 -26.90 0.63 4.45
N GLN A 154 -28.02 0.81 3.76
CA GLN A 154 -29.26 1.28 4.38
C GLN A 154 -30.37 0.26 4.18
N LYS A 155 -31.25 0.14 5.17
CA LYS A 155 -32.47 -0.64 5.04
C LYS A 155 -33.53 0.23 4.38
N LYS A 156 -34.16 -0.28 3.32
CA LYS A 156 -35.26 0.42 2.65
C LYS A 156 -36.47 0.49 3.57
N LYS A 157 -37.05 1.69 3.73
CA LYS A 157 -38.21 1.90 4.61
C LYS A 157 -39.36 0.96 4.22
N SER A 158 -39.98 0.37 5.23
CA SER A 158 -41.15 -0.51 5.08
C SER A 158 -40.91 -1.80 4.28
N GLN A 159 -39.65 -2.16 4.01
CA GLN A 159 -39.32 -3.38 3.29
C GLN A 159 -38.21 -4.19 4.00
N SER A 160 -38.09 -5.48 3.69
CA SER A 160 -37.02 -6.35 4.20
C SER A 160 -35.71 -6.25 3.41
N PHE A 161 -35.62 -5.26 2.51
CA PHE A 161 -34.50 -5.07 1.59
C PHE A 161 -33.49 -4.05 2.12
N TYR A 162 -32.25 -4.27 1.72
CA TYR A 162 -31.12 -3.40 1.93
C TYR A 162 -30.60 -2.88 0.59
N GLU A 163 -30.02 -1.70 0.61
CA GLU A 163 -29.38 -1.08 -0.55
C GLU A 163 -28.01 -0.55 -0.12
N VAL A 164 -27.03 -0.67 -1.01
CA VAL A 164 -25.72 -0.01 -0.84
C VAL A 164 -25.90 1.47 -1.14
N THR A 165 -25.47 2.34 -0.24
CA THR A 165 -25.57 3.79 -0.44
C THR A 165 -24.49 4.30 -1.40
N GLN A 166 -24.58 5.55 -1.84
CA GLN A 166 -23.49 6.15 -2.63
C GLN A 166 -22.15 6.18 -1.87
N LEU A 167 -22.18 6.45 -0.55
CA LEU A 167 -21.02 6.35 0.33
C LEU A 167 -20.50 4.91 0.37
N GLY A 168 -21.41 3.95 0.54
CA GLY A 168 -21.06 2.54 0.60
C GLY A 168 -20.43 2.05 -0.69
N TRP A 169 -20.93 2.48 -1.85
CA TRP A 169 -20.34 2.14 -3.14
C TRP A 169 -18.90 2.60 -3.24
N LYS A 170 -18.64 3.89 -2.95
CA LYS A 170 -17.28 4.46 -2.94
C LYS A 170 -16.37 3.69 -2.00
N TRP A 171 -16.82 3.49 -0.75
CA TRP A 171 -16.01 2.83 0.27
C TRP A 171 -15.74 1.36 -0.04
N LEU A 172 -16.74 0.58 -0.45
CA LEU A 172 -16.59 -0.82 -0.82
C LEU A 172 -15.66 -0.96 -2.03
N TRP A 173 -15.88 -0.17 -3.07
CA TRP A 173 -15.08 -0.23 -4.28
C TRP A 173 -13.61 0.07 -3.98
N THR A 174 -13.33 1.18 -3.27
CA THR A 174 -11.97 1.52 -2.84
C THR A 174 -11.37 0.44 -1.97
N SER A 175 -12.08 0.01 -0.92
CA SER A 175 -11.51 -0.93 0.06
C SER A 175 -11.24 -2.31 -0.53
N ILE A 176 -12.12 -2.81 -1.41
CA ILE A 176 -11.90 -4.07 -2.12
C ILE A 176 -10.76 -3.90 -3.13
N THR A 177 -10.78 -2.83 -3.94
CA THR A 177 -9.73 -2.59 -4.95
C THR A 177 -8.35 -2.49 -4.32
N SER A 178 -8.23 -1.78 -3.19
CA SER A 178 -6.99 -1.66 -2.41
C SER A 178 -6.51 -2.99 -1.81
N ILE A 179 -7.36 -4.00 -1.69
CA ILE A 179 -6.97 -5.33 -1.18
C ILE A 179 -6.70 -6.30 -2.34
N THR A 180 -7.49 -6.25 -3.41
CA THR A 180 -7.44 -7.22 -4.51
C THR A 180 -6.44 -6.85 -5.61
N TYR A 181 -6.32 -5.57 -5.93
CA TYR A 181 -5.51 -5.09 -7.06
C TYR A 181 -4.26 -4.36 -6.63
N PHE A 182 -4.27 -3.76 -5.44
CA PHE A 182 -3.04 -3.29 -4.81
C PHE A 182 -2.44 -4.46 -4.02
N GLU A 183 -1.69 -5.31 -4.70
CA GLU A 183 -0.74 -6.15 -3.99
C GLU A 183 0.28 -5.23 -3.31
N ASN A 184 0.24 -5.18 -1.97
CA ASN A 184 1.39 -4.77 -1.17
C ASN A 184 2.59 -5.50 -1.77
N PRO A 185 3.57 -4.80 -2.36
CA PRO A 185 4.27 -5.28 -3.56
C PRO A 185 4.81 -6.70 -3.32
N ILE A 186 4.09 -7.73 -3.79
CA ILE A 186 4.61 -9.10 -3.77
C ILE A 186 5.75 -9.21 -4.78
N ILE A 187 5.74 -8.34 -5.80
CA ILE A 187 6.91 -8.00 -6.61
C ILE A 187 8.06 -7.60 -5.69
N SER A 188 7.87 -6.79 -4.65
CA SER A 188 8.96 -6.50 -3.70
C SER A 188 9.37 -7.71 -2.91
N LYS A 189 8.54 -8.71 -2.59
CA LYS A 189 9.02 -9.85 -1.78
C LYS A 189 9.89 -10.81 -2.57
N THR A 190 9.50 -11.16 -3.79
CA THR A 190 10.33 -11.99 -4.69
C THR A 190 11.56 -11.22 -5.17
N PHE A 191 11.40 -9.93 -5.50
CA PHE A 191 12.52 -9.07 -5.88
C PHE A 191 13.40 -8.74 -4.67
N GLN A 192 12.88 -8.59 -3.45
CA GLN A 192 13.67 -8.47 -2.22
C GLN A 192 14.43 -9.76 -1.97
N ASN A 193 13.84 -10.94 -2.20
CA ASN A 193 14.53 -12.21 -2.03
C ASN A 193 15.63 -12.43 -3.09
N GLU A 194 15.36 -12.12 -4.37
CA GLU A 194 16.38 -12.15 -5.44
C GLU A 194 17.47 -11.11 -5.23
N VAL A 195 17.10 -9.89 -4.81
CA VAL A 195 18.04 -8.85 -4.39
C VAL A 195 18.84 -9.41 -3.21
N LEU A 196 18.23 -9.91 -2.13
CA LEU A 196 18.94 -10.48 -0.97
C LEU A 196 19.88 -11.64 -1.36
N GLN A 197 19.52 -12.48 -2.32
CA GLN A 197 20.39 -13.54 -2.85
C GLN A 197 21.55 -12.98 -3.69
N THR A 198 21.30 -11.97 -4.52
CA THR A 198 22.34 -11.27 -5.32
C THR A 198 23.26 -10.42 -4.43
N LEU A 199 22.73 -9.91 -3.32
CA LEU A 199 23.40 -9.09 -2.31
C LEU A 199 24.27 -9.89 -1.34
N ALA A 200 24.27 -11.22 -1.42
CA ALA A 200 25.26 -12.03 -0.69
C ALA A 200 26.69 -11.86 -1.25
N GLN A 201 26.87 -11.17 -2.39
CA GLN A 201 28.17 -10.93 -3.04
C GLN A 201 28.59 -9.45 -3.21
N PRO A 202 28.43 -8.55 -2.21
CA PRO A 202 29.32 -7.37 -2.20
C PRO A 202 30.14 -7.08 -0.93
N SER A 203 30.39 -8.03 -0.04
CA SER A 203 31.00 -7.67 1.26
C SER A 203 32.54 -7.53 1.30
N LEU A 204 33.32 -8.22 0.46
CA LEU A 204 34.79 -8.27 0.65
C LEU A 204 35.59 -7.21 -0.11
N PHE A 205 35.17 -6.85 -1.32
CA PHE A 205 35.91 -5.87 -2.14
C PHE A 205 35.67 -4.42 -1.70
N GLU A 206 34.45 -4.08 -1.27
CA GLU A 206 34.14 -2.77 -0.69
C GLU A 206 34.93 -2.55 0.60
N GLU A 207 34.93 -3.55 1.50
CA GLU A 207 35.70 -3.52 2.75
C GLU A 207 37.21 -3.42 2.50
N GLY A 208 37.74 -4.22 1.57
CA GLY A 208 39.15 -4.15 1.18
C GLY A 208 39.55 -2.78 0.60
N TYR A 209 38.68 -2.15 -0.17
CA TYR A 209 38.95 -0.82 -0.73
C TYR A 209 38.92 0.28 0.34
N ASP A 210 37.98 0.22 1.29
CA ASP A 210 37.93 1.16 2.42
C ASP A 210 39.20 1.08 3.27
N LEU A 211 39.71 -0.14 3.51
CA LEU A 211 40.99 -0.33 4.22
C LEU A 211 42.17 0.31 3.47
N ILE A 212 42.23 0.14 2.13
CA ILE A 212 43.27 0.77 1.30
C ILE A 212 43.19 2.29 1.37
N GLN A 213 41.99 2.87 1.27
CA GLN A 213 41.79 4.32 1.35
C GLN A 213 42.16 4.88 2.72
N GLN A 214 41.80 4.19 3.80
CA GLN A 214 42.20 4.57 5.16
C GLN A 214 43.72 4.53 5.33
N GLY A 215 44.38 3.49 4.82
CA GLY A 215 45.83 3.37 4.82
C GLY A 215 46.52 4.50 4.04
N LEU A 216 46.07 4.77 2.81
CA LEU A 216 46.58 5.86 1.97
C LEU A 216 46.37 7.23 2.62
N SER A 217 45.20 7.49 3.18
CA SER A 217 44.90 8.75 3.89
C SER A 217 45.87 8.97 5.05
N ARG A 218 46.14 7.92 5.84
CA ARG A 218 47.06 7.99 6.98
C ARG A 218 48.50 8.22 6.53
N ILE A 219 48.97 7.49 5.51
CA ILE A 219 50.31 7.71 4.92
C ILE A 219 50.43 9.15 4.41
N THR A 220 49.41 9.64 3.71
CA THR A 220 49.41 11.00 3.16
C THR A 220 49.43 12.06 4.26
N GLN A 221 48.69 11.87 5.35
CA GLN A 221 48.72 12.76 6.52
C GLN A 221 50.10 12.79 7.17
N GLU A 222 50.72 11.64 7.41
CA GLU A 222 52.06 11.58 8.00
C GLU A 222 53.12 12.20 7.07
N LEU A 223 53.02 11.99 5.75
CA LEU A 223 53.92 12.65 4.79
C LEU A 223 53.68 14.16 4.70
N ALA A 224 52.43 14.62 4.80
CA ALA A 224 52.09 16.05 4.77
C ALA A 224 52.47 16.79 6.06
N LEU A 225 52.59 16.10 7.20
CA LEU A 225 53.09 16.65 8.46
C LEU A 225 54.64 16.70 8.52
N ASN A 226 55.33 16.03 7.59
CA ASN A 226 56.79 15.99 7.48
C ASN A 226 57.37 16.92 6.39
N LEU A 227 56.54 17.82 5.84
CA LEU A 227 56.91 18.92 4.94
C LEU A 227 56.63 20.26 5.64
#